data_AF-A0A7K4AKZ0-F1
#
_entry.id   AF-A0A7K4AKZ0-F1
#
_cell.length_a   1.000
_cell.length_b   1.000
_cell.length_c   1.000
_cell.angle_alpha   90.00
_cell.angle_beta   90.00
_cell.angle_gamma   90.00
#
_symmetry.space_group_name_H-M   'P 1'
#
loop_
_entity.id
_entity.type
_entity.pdbx_description
1 polymer ?
#
loop_
_entity_poly.entity_id
_entity_poly.type
_entity_poly.pdbx_seq_one_letter_code
_entity_poly.pdbx_strand_id
1 'polypeptide(L)'
;SLMDGLSSRGEVIVIAATNRPNALDPAIRRGGRFDREIEIGIPNRNGRLEVLYVHTRGMPLDESLDLMEIADSTHGFVGADLYALCKEAAMRTLERALPDLDVKEDIPLDVLDNLNVTREDFLSALKKIEPSAMREVFVEVAQVHWDEVGGLDEAKRSLVEAVEWPLMYPEAFASVGVRPPRGILLYGLPGTGKTLLVRALATESNVNFISVKGPELLSKWVGESERAVREIFRKARQAAPALVFFDEIDSIVPARGSGSDSHVTERVVSQFLTEMDGLMELKDVVIVAATNRPDLLDSSLLRPGRFDRLVYIPMPDKEARQKILEIYLSKMPAYEVSAQWLADITENFSGADLEMLCREAGMLALREHIRPGMKREELIVDKILVTEKRFQEASEYIRPHLSKDMLQGYTKMIREFQV
;
A
#
# COMPACT_ATOMS: atom_id res chain seq x y z
N SER A 1 -8.09 -45.72 1.12
CA SER A 1 -8.23 -44.52 1.97
C SER A 1 -9.43 -44.73 2.88
N LEU A 2 -9.39 -44.32 4.16
CA LEU A 2 -10.55 -44.38 5.08
C LEU A 2 -11.77 -43.60 4.57
N MET A 3 -11.58 -42.67 3.62
CA MET A 3 -12.64 -41.85 3.05
C MET A 3 -13.34 -42.48 1.82
N ASP A 4 -12.72 -43.44 1.14
CA ASP A 4 -13.26 -44.02 -0.12
C ASP A 4 -14.44 -45.00 0.10
N GLY A 5 -15.04 -45.02 1.31
CA GLY A 5 -16.17 -45.90 1.66
C GLY A 5 -17.29 -45.23 2.47
N LEU A 6 -17.17 -43.93 2.77
CA LEU A 6 -18.14 -43.17 3.57
C LEU A 6 -19.49 -42.99 2.85
N SER A 7 -19.50 -43.03 1.51
CA SER A 7 -20.71 -42.99 0.70
C SER A 7 -21.65 -44.19 0.89
N SER A 8 -21.19 -45.27 1.52
CA SER A 8 -21.96 -46.53 1.66
C SER A 8 -22.62 -46.72 3.03
N ARG A 9 -22.34 -45.86 4.03
CA ARG A 9 -22.88 -45.99 5.40
C ARG A 9 -23.15 -44.64 6.07
N GLY A 10 -24.36 -44.11 5.88
CA GLY A 10 -25.02 -43.19 6.82
C GLY A 10 -24.54 -41.73 6.85
N GLU A 11 -25.38 -40.90 7.48
CA GLU A 11 -25.44 -39.42 7.52
C GLU A 11 -24.21 -38.72 8.15
N VAL A 12 -23.00 -39.00 7.67
CA VAL A 12 -21.76 -38.41 8.20
C VAL A 12 -21.23 -37.34 7.24
N ILE A 13 -21.13 -36.11 7.73
CA ILE A 13 -20.48 -34.99 7.03
C ILE A 13 -19.09 -34.79 7.63
N VAL A 14 -18.06 -34.77 6.79
CA VAL A 14 -16.67 -34.49 7.20
C VAL A 14 -16.33 -33.06 6.79
N ILE A 15 -16.06 -32.21 7.79
CA ILE A 15 -15.60 -30.83 7.60
C ILE A 15 -14.13 -30.75 8.02
N ALA A 16 -13.29 -30.18 7.16
CA ALA A 16 -11.88 -29.92 7.45
C ALA A 16 -11.55 -28.45 7.16
N ALA A 17 -10.62 -27.88 7.93
CA ALA A 17 -10.14 -26.52 7.75
C ALA A 17 -8.61 -26.54 7.54
N THR A 18 -8.12 -25.73 6.61
CA THR A 18 -6.69 -25.52 6.40
C THR A 18 -6.44 -24.07 5.98
N ASN A 19 -5.35 -23.47 6.46
CA ASN A 19 -4.86 -22.19 5.96
C ASN A 19 -3.96 -22.35 4.72
N ARG A 20 -3.60 -23.59 4.37
CA ARG A 20 -2.70 -23.92 3.24
C ARG A 20 -3.34 -25.02 2.37
N PRO A 21 -4.38 -24.71 1.57
CA PRO A 21 -5.05 -25.69 0.71
C PRO A 21 -4.10 -26.34 -0.30
N ASN A 22 -3.04 -25.62 -0.69
CA ASN A 22 -2.02 -26.12 -1.63
C ASN A 22 -0.96 -27.03 -0.97
N ALA A 23 -0.95 -27.13 0.36
CA ALA A 23 -0.12 -28.11 1.07
C ALA A 23 -0.83 -29.47 1.23
N LEU A 24 -2.13 -29.53 0.92
CA LEU A 24 -2.89 -30.77 0.91
C LEU A 24 -2.54 -31.59 -0.32
N ASP A 25 -2.50 -32.92 -0.15
CA ASP A 25 -2.35 -33.85 -1.26
C ASP A 25 -3.50 -33.65 -2.26
N PRO A 26 -3.24 -33.41 -3.56
CA PRO A 26 -4.28 -33.27 -4.57
C PRO A 26 -5.25 -34.46 -4.61
N ALA A 27 -4.83 -35.65 -4.16
CA ALA A 27 -5.68 -36.83 -4.11
C ALA A 27 -6.86 -36.69 -3.13
N ILE A 28 -6.73 -35.95 -2.03
CA ILE A 28 -7.84 -35.76 -1.06
C ILE A 28 -8.86 -34.71 -1.51
N ARG A 29 -8.50 -33.87 -2.49
CA ARG A 29 -9.35 -32.85 -3.12
C ARG A 29 -10.13 -33.37 -4.34
N ARG A 30 -10.02 -34.67 -4.64
CA ARG A 30 -10.73 -35.31 -5.76
C ARG A 30 -12.14 -35.73 -5.34
N GLY A 31 -13.04 -35.79 -6.33
CA GLY A 31 -14.44 -36.21 -6.13
C GLY A 31 -14.55 -37.53 -5.38
N GLY A 32 -15.47 -37.58 -4.41
CA GLY A 32 -15.66 -38.71 -3.48
C GLY A 32 -14.91 -38.58 -2.13
N ARG A 33 -14.18 -37.48 -1.91
CA ARG A 33 -13.49 -37.14 -0.65
C ARG A 33 -13.88 -35.72 -0.23
N PHE A 34 -12.96 -34.76 -0.25
CA PHE A 34 -13.30 -33.33 -0.16
C PHE A 34 -13.63 -32.81 -1.55
N ASP A 35 -14.89 -33.01 -1.95
CA ASP A 35 -15.43 -32.60 -3.24
C ASP A 35 -16.00 -31.17 -3.22
N ARG A 36 -16.21 -30.60 -2.03
CA ARG A 36 -16.57 -29.19 -1.82
C ARG A 36 -15.49 -28.45 -1.05
N GLU A 37 -15.05 -27.33 -1.62
CA GLU A 37 -14.17 -26.38 -0.98
C GLU A 37 -14.94 -25.10 -0.71
N ILE A 38 -14.97 -24.68 0.55
CA ILE A 38 -15.56 -23.41 0.98
C ILE A 38 -14.42 -22.56 1.51
N GLU A 39 -14.13 -21.47 0.81
CA GLU A 39 -13.12 -20.52 1.23
C GLU A 39 -13.74 -19.50 2.18
N ILE A 40 -13.19 -19.40 3.39
CA ILE A 40 -13.56 -18.37 4.36
C ILE A 40 -12.54 -17.24 4.23
N GLY A 41 -12.96 -16.14 3.61
CA GLY A 41 -12.13 -14.95 3.40
C GLY A 41 -12.02 -14.05 4.64
N ILE A 42 -11.29 -12.95 4.48
CA ILE A 42 -11.18 -11.89 5.48
C ILE A 42 -12.52 -11.15 5.52
N PRO A 43 -13.08 -10.85 6.71
CA PRO A 43 -14.34 -10.12 6.79
C PRO A 43 -14.21 -8.71 6.21
N ASN A 44 -15.18 -8.33 5.36
CA ASN A 44 -15.37 -6.96 4.91
C ASN A 44 -15.85 -6.07 6.07
N ARG A 45 -16.01 -4.76 5.84
CA ARG A 45 -16.44 -3.79 6.88
C ARG A 45 -17.67 -4.28 7.68
N ASN A 46 -18.71 -4.73 6.98
CA ASN A 46 -19.94 -5.21 7.62
C ASN A 46 -19.71 -6.51 8.39
N GLY A 47 -18.94 -7.45 7.84
CA GLY A 47 -18.57 -8.68 8.54
C GLY A 47 -17.73 -8.40 9.80
N ARG A 48 -16.84 -7.40 9.77
CA ARG A 48 -16.09 -6.98 10.96
C ARG A 48 -17.01 -6.39 12.02
N LEU A 49 -17.97 -5.57 11.61
CA LEU A 49 -18.98 -5.01 12.49
C LEU A 49 -19.83 -6.11 13.15
N GLU A 50 -20.26 -7.13 12.39
CA GLU A 50 -20.99 -8.29 12.93
C GLU A 50 -20.16 -9.05 13.97
N VAL A 51 -18.88 -9.30 13.67
CA VAL A 51 -17.96 -9.97 14.61
C VAL A 51 -17.74 -9.13 15.87
N LEU A 52 -17.59 -7.81 15.73
CA LEU A 52 -17.52 -6.88 16.86
C LEU A 52 -18.79 -6.95 17.71
N TYR A 53 -19.98 -6.90 17.11
CA TYR A 53 -21.25 -7.05 17.84
C TYR A 53 -21.34 -8.37 18.62
N VAL A 54 -20.84 -9.46 18.04
CA VAL A 54 -20.82 -10.76 18.74
C VAL A 54 -19.89 -10.72 19.96
N HIS A 55 -18.69 -10.16 19.81
CA HIS A 55 -17.71 -10.12 20.89
C HIS A 55 -17.99 -9.05 21.95
N THR A 56 -18.70 -7.98 21.60
CA THR A 56 -19.06 -6.90 22.54
C THR A 56 -20.43 -7.11 23.19
N ARG A 57 -21.22 -8.12 22.80
CA ARG A 57 -22.57 -8.37 23.34
C ARG A 57 -22.65 -8.48 24.86
N GLY A 58 -21.59 -8.99 25.50
CA GLY A 58 -21.51 -9.14 26.96
C GLY A 58 -20.61 -8.10 27.63
N MET A 59 -20.13 -7.11 26.88
CA MET A 59 -19.26 -6.05 27.38
C MET A 59 -20.11 -4.83 27.76
N PRO A 60 -19.89 -4.22 28.93
CA PRO A 60 -20.48 -2.94 29.27
C PRO A 60 -19.80 -1.86 28.42
N LEU A 61 -20.48 -1.41 27.36
CA LEU A 61 -19.96 -0.39 26.44
C LEU A 61 -20.44 0.99 26.86
N ASP A 62 -19.55 1.97 26.80
CA ASP A 62 -19.90 3.38 26.95
C ASP A 62 -20.68 3.90 25.73
N GLU A 63 -21.59 4.86 25.94
CA GLU A 63 -22.40 5.46 24.86
C GLU A 63 -21.54 6.16 23.79
N SER A 64 -20.32 6.57 24.14
CA SER A 64 -19.38 7.20 23.21
C SER A 64 -18.71 6.24 22.22
N LEU A 65 -18.89 4.91 22.39
CA LEU A 65 -18.25 3.92 21.54
C LEU A 65 -19.11 3.60 20.31
N ASP A 66 -18.68 4.07 19.14
CA ASP A 66 -19.25 3.64 17.86
C ASP A 66 -18.46 2.46 17.28
N LEU A 67 -19.09 1.27 17.25
CA LEU A 67 -18.51 0.07 16.68
C LEU A 67 -18.35 0.13 15.15
N MET A 68 -19.10 0.99 14.45
CA MET A 68 -18.87 1.23 13.03
C MET A 68 -17.51 1.90 12.79
N GLU A 69 -17.16 2.88 13.61
CA GLU A 69 -15.86 3.56 13.54
C GLU A 69 -14.70 2.58 13.82
N ILE A 70 -14.90 1.65 14.77
CA ILE A 70 -13.91 0.60 15.04
C ILE A 70 -13.82 -0.39 13.86
N ALA A 71 -14.94 -0.76 13.23
CA ALA A 71 -14.94 -1.60 12.03
C ALA A 71 -14.20 -0.92 10.85
N ASP A 72 -14.33 0.41 10.73
CA ASP A 72 -13.58 1.23 9.78
C ASP A 72 -12.09 1.33 10.12
N SER A 73 -11.71 1.21 11.39
CA SER A 73 -10.31 1.28 11.79
C SER A 73 -9.60 -0.09 11.81
N THR A 74 -10.32 -1.19 11.57
CA THR A 74 -9.82 -2.58 11.69
C THR A 74 -9.63 -3.28 10.35
N HIS A 75 -9.16 -2.54 9.34
CA HIS A 75 -8.86 -3.09 8.02
C HIS A 75 -7.87 -4.27 8.11
N GLY A 76 -8.21 -5.38 7.44
CA GLY A 76 -7.38 -6.59 7.45
C GLY A 76 -7.45 -7.43 8.73
N PHE A 77 -8.24 -7.05 9.74
CA PHE A 77 -8.42 -7.87 10.94
C PHE A 77 -9.28 -9.10 10.60
N VAL A 78 -8.84 -10.28 11.04
CA VAL A 78 -9.67 -11.50 11.02
C VAL A 78 -10.47 -11.62 12.31
N GLY A 79 -11.42 -12.55 12.38
CA GLY A 79 -12.25 -12.72 13.58
C GLY A 79 -11.45 -12.93 14.88
N ALA A 80 -10.30 -13.63 14.79
CA ALA A 80 -9.40 -13.80 15.93
C ALA A 80 -8.74 -12.48 16.37
N ASP A 81 -8.41 -11.58 15.43
CA ASP A 81 -7.82 -10.28 15.74
C ASP A 81 -8.86 -9.34 16.37
N LEU A 82 -10.09 -9.35 15.85
CA LEU A 82 -11.22 -8.59 16.42
C LEU A 82 -11.56 -9.08 17.83
N TYR A 83 -11.52 -10.39 18.06
CA TYR A 83 -11.65 -10.96 19.40
C TYR A 83 -10.52 -10.48 20.33
N ALA A 84 -9.27 -10.55 19.86
CA ALA A 84 -8.12 -10.04 20.62
C ALA A 84 -8.26 -8.54 20.93
N LEU A 85 -8.80 -7.76 19.98
CA LEU A 85 -9.06 -6.33 20.14
C LEU A 85 -10.07 -6.06 21.25
N CYS A 86 -11.21 -6.74 21.22
CA CYS A 86 -12.23 -6.62 22.27
C CYS A 86 -11.67 -7.02 23.63
N LYS A 87 -10.87 -8.10 23.68
CA LYS A 87 -10.25 -8.59 24.91
C LYS A 87 -9.24 -7.59 25.47
N GLU A 88 -8.37 -7.01 24.64
CA GLU A 88 -7.37 -6.03 25.07
C GLU A 88 -8.03 -4.72 25.54
N ALA A 89 -9.09 -4.27 24.86
CA ALA A 89 -9.88 -3.13 25.31
C ALA A 89 -10.53 -3.37 26.69
N ALA A 90 -11.07 -4.58 26.90
CA ALA A 90 -11.61 -4.98 28.20
C ALA A 90 -10.53 -5.04 29.29
N MET A 91 -9.37 -5.63 28.99
CA MET A 91 -8.23 -5.71 29.92
C MET A 91 -7.75 -4.32 30.33
N ARG A 92 -7.66 -3.37 29.38
CA ARG A 92 -7.27 -2.00 29.69
C ARG A 92 -8.29 -1.28 30.56
N THR A 93 -9.57 -1.54 30.33
CA THR A 93 -10.65 -1.03 31.19
C THR A 93 -10.50 -1.55 32.61
N LEU A 94 -10.20 -2.84 32.77
CA LEU A 94 -9.93 -3.47 34.08
C LEU A 94 -8.68 -2.89 34.75
N GLU A 95 -7.57 -2.75 34.04
CA GLU A 95 -6.33 -2.14 34.56
C GLU A 95 -6.56 -0.69 35.03
N ARG A 96 -7.40 0.08 34.33
CA ARG A 96 -7.78 1.45 34.72
C ARG A 96 -8.65 1.46 35.96
N ALA A 97 -9.65 0.58 36.03
CA ALA A 97 -10.59 0.53 37.15
C ALA A 97 -9.96 -0.06 38.41
N LEU A 98 -9.00 -0.96 38.27
CA LEU A 98 -8.36 -1.72 39.35
C LEU A 98 -6.84 -1.83 39.10
N PRO A 99 -6.07 -0.77 39.38
CA PRO A 99 -4.63 -0.75 39.15
C PRO A 99 -3.84 -1.74 40.02
N ASP A 100 -4.36 -2.12 41.20
CA ASP A 100 -3.76 -3.05 42.16
C ASP A 100 -4.62 -4.32 42.30
N LEU A 101 -4.89 -5.01 41.19
CA LEU A 101 -5.76 -6.19 41.18
C LEU A 101 -5.08 -7.40 41.84
N ASP A 102 -5.32 -7.63 43.13
CA ASP A 102 -4.98 -8.89 43.79
C ASP A 102 -6.12 -9.90 43.54
N VAL A 103 -5.83 -10.98 42.81
CA VAL A 103 -6.80 -11.95 42.24
C VAL A 103 -7.55 -12.75 43.33
N LYS A 104 -7.34 -12.43 44.60
CA LYS A 104 -7.83 -13.17 45.77
C LYS A 104 -8.96 -12.48 46.53
N GLU A 105 -9.24 -11.21 46.25
CA GLU A 105 -10.30 -10.45 46.93
C GLU A 105 -11.52 -10.26 46.01
N ASP A 106 -12.70 -10.20 46.62
CA ASP A 106 -13.96 -9.94 45.91
C ASP A 106 -13.96 -8.51 45.35
N ILE A 107 -14.36 -8.35 44.09
CA ILE A 107 -14.41 -7.04 43.43
C ILE A 107 -15.56 -6.22 44.02
N PRO A 108 -15.32 -4.97 44.47
CA PRO A 108 -16.37 -4.10 45.00
C PRO A 108 -17.49 -3.84 43.96
N LEU A 109 -18.75 -3.87 44.40
CA LEU A 109 -19.93 -3.72 43.53
C LEU A 109 -19.98 -2.35 42.83
N ASP A 110 -19.48 -1.30 43.50
CA ASP A 110 -19.37 0.06 42.96
C ASP A 110 -18.38 0.17 41.80
N VAL A 111 -17.35 -0.69 41.75
CA VAL A 111 -16.43 -0.78 40.63
C VAL A 111 -17.09 -1.49 39.46
N LEU A 112 -17.86 -2.55 39.71
CA LEU A 112 -18.58 -3.30 38.68
C LEU A 112 -19.65 -2.44 37.99
N ASP A 113 -20.36 -1.60 38.74
CA ASP A 113 -21.42 -0.72 38.21
C ASP A 113 -20.87 0.41 37.33
N ASN A 114 -19.61 0.81 37.50
CA ASN A 114 -18.97 1.89 36.75
C ASN A 114 -17.98 1.38 35.68
N LEU A 115 -17.90 0.07 35.47
CA LEU A 115 -16.94 -0.52 34.55
C LEU A 115 -17.47 -0.43 33.12
N ASN A 116 -17.19 0.67 32.42
CA ASN A 116 -17.54 0.83 31.01
C ASN A 116 -16.31 0.85 30.12
N VAL A 117 -16.37 0.10 29.02
CA VAL A 117 -15.34 0.08 27.97
C VAL A 117 -15.55 1.28 27.07
N THR A 118 -14.55 2.14 26.98
CA THR A 118 -14.63 3.42 26.27
C THR A 118 -13.97 3.37 24.90
N ARG A 119 -14.24 4.38 24.06
CA ARG A 119 -13.56 4.57 22.76
C ARG A 119 -12.04 4.61 22.89
N GLU A 120 -11.50 5.26 23.93
CA GLU A 120 -10.06 5.37 24.16
C GLU A 120 -9.39 4.01 24.46
N ASP A 121 -10.14 3.09 25.08
CA ASP A 121 -9.66 1.74 25.37
C ASP A 121 -9.46 0.95 24.08
N PHE A 122 -10.42 1.03 23.15
CA PHE A 122 -10.31 0.45 21.81
C PHE A 122 -9.19 1.08 20.98
N LEU A 123 -9.07 2.41 20.96
CA LEU A 123 -7.99 3.10 20.24
C LEU A 123 -6.61 2.74 20.78
N SER A 124 -6.50 2.53 22.09
CA SER A 124 -5.25 2.09 22.71
C SER A 124 -4.94 0.62 22.38
N ALA A 125 -5.96 -0.24 22.35
CA ALA A 125 -5.81 -1.65 21.98
C ALA A 125 -5.40 -1.81 20.51
N LEU A 126 -5.93 -0.98 19.60
CA LEU A 126 -5.54 -0.94 18.19
C LEU A 126 -4.05 -0.66 17.99
N LYS A 127 -3.40 0.08 18.89
CA LYS A 127 -1.95 0.34 18.81
C LYS A 127 -1.09 -0.89 19.16
N LYS A 128 -1.66 -1.87 19.87
CA LYS A 128 -0.94 -3.08 20.32
C LYS A 128 -1.20 -4.28 19.42
N ILE A 129 -2.33 -4.32 18.73
CA ILE A 129 -2.77 -5.49 17.98
C ILE A 129 -2.48 -5.30 16.50
N GLU A 130 -1.62 -6.15 15.97
CA GLU A 130 -1.33 -6.23 14.54
C GLU A 130 -2.23 -7.28 13.86
N PRO A 131 -2.88 -6.94 12.75
CA PRO A 131 -3.76 -7.84 12.03
C PRO A 131 -3.03 -9.06 11.47
N SER A 132 -3.57 -10.25 11.74
CA SER A 132 -2.99 -11.53 11.36
C SER A 132 -3.04 -11.78 9.85
N ALA A 133 -4.07 -11.28 9.14
CA ALA A 133 -4.12 -11.41 7.68
C ALA A 133 -3.02 -10.62 6.97
N MET A 134 -2.52 -9.54 7.60
CA MET A 134 -1.51 -8.66 7.03
C MET A 134 -0.07 -9.13 7.32
N ARG A 135 0.12 -10.18 8.13
CA ARG A 135 1.46 -10.73 8.45
C ARG A 135 2.14 -11.45 7.28
N GLU A 136 1.41 -11.83 6.23
CA GLU A 136 2.00 -12.54 5.06
C GLU A 136 2.05 -11.73 3.76
N VAL A 137 1.44 -10.54 3.68
CA VAL A 137 1.62 -9.57 2.58
C VAL A 137 1.48 -8.17 3.15
N PHE A 138 2.49 -7.33 2.90
CA PHE A 138 2.55 -5.94 3.29
C PHE A 138 1.39 -5.15 2.66
N VAL A 139 0.25 -5.11 3.34
CA VAL A 139 -0.77 -4.09 3.07
C VAL A 139 -0.29 -2.84 3.79
N GLU A 140 0.40 -1.97 3.06
CA GLU A 140 0.86 -0.71 3.60
C GLU A 140 -0.33 0.25 3.61
N VAL A 141 -0.73 0.77 4.77
CA VAL A 141 -1.53 1.99 4.80
C VAL A 141 -0.58 3.12 4.42
N ALA A 142 -0.61 3.53 3.16
CA ALA A 142 0.08 4.75 2.76
C ALA A 142 -0.51 5.93 3.55
N GLN A 143 0.33 6.71 4.22
CA GLN A 143 -0.06 7.97 4.88
C GLN A 143 0.39 9.15 4.02
N VAL A 144 0.17 9.09 2.72
CA VAL A 144 0.53 10.18 1.80
C VAL A 144 -0.77 10.71 1.21
N HIS A 145 -0.97 12.02 1.25
CA HIS A 145 -2.15 12.67 0.69
C HIS A 145 -1.85 13.37 -0.64
N TRP A 146 -2.88 13.76 -1.38
CA TRP A 146 -2.69 14.52 -2.64
C TRP A 146 -1.94 15.84 -2.46
N ASP A 147 -2.07 16.45 -1.28
CA ASP A 147 -1.40 17.69 -0.89
C ASP A 147 0.12 17.52 -0.76
N GLU A 148 0.60 16.30 -0.57
CA GLU A 148 2.03 15.98 -0.53
C GLU A 148 2.62 15.70 -1.92
N VAL A 149 1.79 15.73 -2.98
CA VAL A 149 2.22 15.54 -4.36
C VAL A 149 2.15 16.86 -5.12
N GLY A 150 3.29 17.50 -5.38
CA GLY A 150 3.33 18.75 -6.15
C GLY A 150 3.14 18.54 -7.66
N GLY A 151 2.15 19.21 -8.25
CA GLY A 151 1.87 19.18 -9.70
C GLY A 151 1.22 17.88 -10.20
N LEU A 152 1.53 17.51 -11.45
CA LEU A 152 1.03 16.30 -12.13
C LEU A 152 -0.50 16.22 -12.26
N ASP A 153 -1.18 17.36 -12.43
CA ASP A 153 -2.64 17.46 -12.39
C ASP A 153 -3.34 16.54 -13.42
N GLU A 154 -2.78 16.40 -14.61
CA GLU A 154 -3.30 15.48 -15.64
C GLU A 154 -3.17 14.01 -15.21
N ALA A 155 -2.04 13.62 -14.63
CA ALA A 155 -1.83 12.25 -14.15
C ALA A 155 -2.72 11.94 -12.95
N LYS A 156 -2.86 12.88 -11.99
CA LYS A 156 -3.79 12.78 -10.86
C LYS A 156 -5.21 12.57 -11.34
N ARG A 157 -5.68 13.44 -12.25
CA ARG A 157 -7.02 13.33 -12.85
C ARG A 157 -7.21 11.98 -13.53
N SER A 158 -6.25 11.54 -14.34
CA SER A 158 -6.35 10.24 -15.02
C SER A 158 -6.41 9.06 -14.05
N LEU A 159 -5.77 9.15 -12.89
CA LEU A 159 -5.81 8.10 -11.87
C LEU A 159 -7.12 8.10 -11.09
N VAL A 160 -7.61 9.28 -10.71
CA VAL A 160 -8.94 9.46 -10.10
C VAL A 160 -10.04 8.91 -10.99
N GLU A 161 -10.02 9.23 -12.28
CA GLU A 161 -10.99 8.73 -13.27
C GLU A 161 -10.93 7.19 -13.41
N ALA A 162 -9.75 6.60 -13.25
CA ALA A 162 -9.52 5.18 -13.47
C ALA A 162 -9.76 4.31 -12.22
N VAL A 163 -9.59 4.86 -11.02
CA VAL A 163 -9.67 4.11 -9.75
C VAL A 163 -10.85 4.56 -8.90
N GLU A 164 -10.98 5.87 -8.66
CA GLU A 164 -11.97 6.41 -7.73
C GLU A 164 -13.38 6.40 -8.34
N TRP A 165 -13.53 6.83 -9.60
CA TRP A 165 -14.84 6.90 -10.24
C TRP A 165 -15.55 5.54 -10.37
N PRO A 166 -14.88 4.43 -10.74
CA PRO A 166 -15.53 3.12 -10.77
C PRO A 166 -16.03 2.64 -9.41
N LEU A 167 -15.34 3.02 -8.33
CA LEU A 167 -15.72 2.67 -6.96
C LEU A 167 -16.87 3.53 -6.45
N MET A 168 -16.85 4.84 -6.77
CA MET A 168 -17.84 5.81 -6.31
C MET A 168 -19.13 5.80 -7.13
N TYR A 169 -19.05 5.54 -8.43
CA TYR A 169 -20.18 5.67 -9.37
C TYR A 169 -20.42 4.42 -10.24
N PRO A 170 -20.54 3.21 -9.66
CA PRO A 170 -20.67 1.97 -10.44
C PRO A 170 -21.92 1.95 -11.35
N GLU A 171 -23.02 2.57 -10.91
CA GLU A 171 -24.27 2.67 -11.69
C GLU A 171 -24.10 3.54 -12.94
N ALA A 172 -23.30 4.61 -12.86
CA ALA A 172 -23.02 5.48 -14.00
C ALA A 172 -22.29 4.70 -15.11
N PHE A 173 -21.26 3.93 -14.75
CA PHE A 173 -20.54 3.07 -15.70
C PHE A 173 -21.46 2.00 -16.32
N ALA A 174 -22.34 1.39 -15.51
CA ALA A 174 -23.31 0.42 -16.00
C ALA A 174 -24.32 1.03 -16.99
N SER A 175 -24.80 2.25 -16.71
CA SER A 175 -25.77 2.96 -17.56
C SER A 175 -25.19 3.37 -18.92
N VAL A 176 -23.92 3.78 -18.95
CA VAL A 176 -23.21 4.16 -20.18
C VAL A 176 -22.70 2.92 -20.92
N GLY A 177 -22.61 1.76 -20.25
CA GLY A 177 -22.13 0.51 -20.83
C GLY A 177 -20.62 0.45 -21.02
N VAL A 178 -19.87 1.27 -20.28
CA VAL A 178 -18.40 1.33 -20.36
C VAL A 178 -17.80 0.50 -19.23
N ARG A 179 -16.79 -0.30 -19.56
CA ARG A 179 -16.03 -1.05 -18.55
C ARG A 179 -14.92 -0.16 -17.98
N PRO A 180 -14.76 -0.12 -16.65
CA PRO A 180 -13.67 0.63 -16.04
C PRO A 180 -12.31 0.00 -16.40
N PRO A 181 -11.25 0.81 -16.51
CA PRO A 181 -9.90 0.30 -16.75
C PRO A 181 -9.42 -0.55 -15.56
N ARG A 182 -8.78 -1.69 -15.86
CA ARG A 182 -8.30 -2.64 -14.83
C ARG A 182 -6.81 -2.54 -14.58
N GLY A 183 -6.04 -2.24 -15.62
CA GLY A 183 -4.61 -2.04 -15.55
C GLY A 183 -4.23 -0.62 -15.94
N ILE A 184 -3.46 0.02 -15.07
CA ILE A 184 -2.85 1.33 -15.30
C ILE A 184 -1.32 1.17 -15.27
N LEU A 185 -0.64 1.61 -16.32
CA LEU A 185 0.83 1.64 -16.36
C LEU A 185 1.31 3.09 -16.26
N LEU A 186 1.99 3.41 -15.17
CA LEU A 186 2.75 4.63 -14.98
C LEU A 186 4.14 4.47 -15.58
N TYR A 187 4.53 5.38 -16.44
CA TYR A 187 5.87 5.38 -17.02
C TYR A 187 6.42 6.80 -17.07
N GLY A 188 7.73 6.91 -16.89
CA GLY A 188 8.40 8.20 -16.88
C GLY A 188 9.78 8.08 -16.26
N LEU A 189 10.51 9.19 -16.22
CA LEU A 189 11.87 9.24 -15.71
C LEU A 189 11.96 8.82 -14.23
N PRO A 190 13.09 8.25 -13.78
CA PRO A 190 13.32 8.00 -12.36
C PRO A 190 13.25 9.31 -11.56
N GLY A 191 12.82 9.22 -10.30
CA GLY A 191 12.76 10.39 -9.40
C GLY A 191 11.60 11.36 -9.65
N THR A 192 10.65 11.04 -10.54
CA THR A 192 9.46 11.87 -10.84
C THR A 192 8.26 11.64 -9.92
N GLY A 193 8.38 10.75 -8.92
CA GLY A 193 7.33 10.54 -7.92
C GLY A 193 6.24 9.53 -8.28
N LYS A 194 6.46 8.60 -9.23
CA LYS A 194 5.51 7.52 -9.59
C LYS A 194 5.00 6.75 -8.36
N THR A 195 5.92 6.24 -7.53
CA THR A 195 5.59 5.50 -6.30
C THR A 195 4.80 6.36 -5.31
N LEU A 196 5.16 7.64 -5.19
CA LEU A 196 4.50 8.59 -4.27
C LEU A 196 3.08 8.92 -4.75
N LEU A 197 2.88 9.07 -6.07
CA LEU A 197 1.59 9.32 -6.69
C LEU A 197 0.59 8.18 -6.45
N VAL A 198 1.02 6.92 -6.58
CA VAL A 198 0.15 5.76 -6.34
C VAL A 198 -0.17 5.57 -4.86
N ARG A 199 0.81 5.85 -3.98
CA ARG A 199 0.58 5.86 -2.53
C ARG A 199 -0.51 6.86 -2.16
N ALA A 200 -0.44 8.09 -2.70
CA ALA A 200 -1.46 9.10 -2.49
C ALA A 200 -2.85 8.66 -3.00
N LEU A 201 -2.90 8.09 -4.21
CA LEU A 201 -4.14 7.56 -4.77
C LEU A 201 -4.80 6.51 -3.88
N ALA A 202 -4.00 5.60 -3.31
CA ALA A 202 -4.52 4.53 -2.47
C ALA A 202 -5.08 5.05 -1.14
N THR A 203 -4.40 6.03 -0.52
CA THR A 203 -4.86 6.71 0.70
C THR A 203 -6.18 7.42 0.47
N GLU A 204 -6.29 8.16 -0.64
CA GLU A 204 -7.44 9.00 -0.96
C GLU A 204 -8.66 8.18 -1.40
N SER A 205 -8.41 7.05 -2.06
CA SER A 205 -9.48 6.12 -2.47
C SER A 205 -9.95 5.20 -1.34
N ASN A 206 -9.29 5.22 -0.16
CA ASN A 206 -9.56 4.33 0.98
C ASN A 206 -9.68 2.84 0.59
N VAL A 207 -8.81 2.38 -0.30
CA VAL A 207 -8.75 0.98 -0.78
C VAL A 207 -7.60 0.22 -0.16
N ASN A 208 -7.71 -1.11 -0.07
CA ASN A 208 -6.60 -1.92 0.42
C ASN A 208 -5.42 -1.82 -0.56
N PHE A 209 -4.27 -1.34 -0.07
CA PHE A 209 -3.08 -1.11 -0.89
C PHE A 209 -2.07 -2.25 -0.73
N ILE A 210 -1.78 -2.95 -1.82
CA ILE A 210 -0.78 -4.03 -1.86
C ILE A 210 0.39 -3.57 -2.70
N SER A 211 1.53 -3.28 -2.07
CA SER A 211 2.75 -2.86 -2.77
C SER A 211 3.68 -4.05 -3.00
N VAL A 212 4.10 -4.23 -4.24
CA VAL A 212 5.06 -5.26 -4.68
C VAL A 212 6.20 -4.58 -5.42
N LYS A 213 7.42 -4.70 -4.90
CA LYS A 213 8.62 -4.24 -5.61
C LYS A 213 9.17 -5.38 -6.46
N GLY A 214 9.47 -5.11 -7.72
CA GLY A 214 9.92 -6.11 -8.67
C GLY A 214 11.09 -7.00 -8.20
N PRO A 215 12.18 -6.42 -7.67
CA PRO A 215 13.31 -7.20 -7.14
C PRO A 215 12.95 -8.09 -5.94
N GLU A 216 11.98 -7.69 -5.11
CA GLU A 216 11.57 -8.48 -3.94
C GLU A 216 10.85 -9.77 -4.33
N LEU A 217 10.12 -9.75 -5.43
CA LEU A 217 9.38 -10.92 -5.93
C LEU A 217 10.34 -12.03 -6.42
N LEU A 218 11.46 -11.64 -7.03
CA LEU A 218 12.46 -12.58 -7.54
C LEU A 218 13.37 -13.13 -6.43
N SER A 219 13.69 -12.32 -5.42
CA SER A 219 14.66 -12.67 -4.36
C SER A 219 14.05 -13.47 -3.20
N LYS A 220 12.82 -13.16 -2.77
CA LYS A 220 12.16 -13.86 -1.66
C LYS A 220 11.74 -15.29 -2.01
N TRP A 221 11.62 -15.61 -3.30
CA TRP A 221 11.02 -16.86 -3.79
C TRP A 221 11.92 -17.54 -4.81
N VAL A 222 13.14 -17.90 -4.40
CA VAL A 222 14.08 -18.64 -5.24
C VAL A 222 13.47 -19.98 -5.66
N GLY A 223 13.08 -20.10 -6.93
CA GLY A 223 12.52 -21.32 -7.52
C GLY A 223 10.98 -21.48 -7.46
N GLU A 224 10.27 -20.58 -6.77
CA GLU A 224 8.79 -20.57 -6.68
C GLU A 224 8.16 -19.20 -7.05
N SER A 225 8.84 -18.35 -7.83
CA SER A 225 8.34 -17.02 -8.21
C SER A 225 6.96 -17.03 -8.89
N GLU A 226 6.61 -18.08 -9.64
CA GLU A 226 5.25 -18.24 -10.22
C GLU A 226 4.17 -18.32 -9.14
N ARG A 227 4.44 -19.06 -8.06
CA ARG A 227 3.50 -19.23 -6.94
C ARG A 227 3.32 -17.92 -6.19
N ALA A 228 4.39 -17.14 -6.04
CA ALA A 228 4.33 -15.82 -5.43
C ALA A 228 3.39 -14.88 -6.19
N VAL A 229 3.48 -14.87 -7.53
CA VAL A 229 2.54 -14.11 -8.37
C VAL A 229 1.09 -14.56 -8.12
N ARG A 230 0.79 -15.87 -8.18
CA ARG A 230 -0.57 -16.36 -7.87
C ARG A 230 -1.04 -15.94 -6.49
N GLU A 231 -0.16 -15.98 -5.51
CA GLU A 231 -0.50 -15.67 -4.13
C GLU A 231 -0.82 -14.19 -3.93
N ILE A 232 -0.06 -13.28 -4.56
CA ILE A 232 -0.35 -11.84 -4.57
C ILE A 232 -1.74 -11.58 -5.16
N PHE A 233 -2.03 -12.13 -6.34
CA PHE A 233 -3.32 -11.93 -7.01
C PHE A 233 -4.47 -12.60 -6.25
N ARG A 234 -4.26 -13.77 -5.64
CA ARG A 234 -5.26 -14.38 -4.74
C ARG A 234 -5.57 -13.49 -3.54
N LYS A 235 -4.54 -12.93 -2.90
CA LYS A 235 -4.70 -12.03 -1.75
C LYS A 235 -5.37 -10.71 -2.14
N ALA A 236 -5.03 -10.14 -3.29
CA ALA A 236 -5.70 -8.97 -3.83
C ALA A 236 -7.21 -9.20 -4.03
N ARG A 237 -7.59 -10.39 -4.54
CA ARG A 237 -8.99 -10.79 -4.68
C ARG A 237 -9.71 -10.92 -3.35
N GLN A 238 -9.04 -11.47 -2.33
CA GLN A 238 -9.60 -11.59 -0.97
C GLN A 238 -9.73 -10.25 -0.25
N ALA A 239 -8.82 -9.31 -0.55
CA ALA A 239 -8.79 -7.97 0.03
C ALA A 239 -9.58 -6.94 -0.77
N ALA A 240 -10.41 -7.35 -1.74
CA ALA A 240 -11.18 -6.41 -2.55
C ALA A 240 -12.17 -5.59 -1.69
N PRO A 241 -12.34 -4.27 -1.91
CA PRO A 241 -11.70 -3.47 -2.97
C PRO A 241 -10.22 -3.20 -2.70
N ALA A 242 -9.37 -3.49 -3.69
CA ALA A 242 -7.92 -3.45 -3.54
C ALA A 242 -7.21 -2.82 -4.76
N LEU A 243 -6.14 -2.07 -4.46
CA LEU A 243 -5.18 -1.56 -5.43
C LEU A 243 -3.86 -2.32 -5.29
N VAL A 244 -3.48 -3.04 -6.35
CA VAL A 244 -2.21 -3.76 -6.40
C VAL A 244 -1.20 -2.92 -7.16
N PHE A 245 -0.15 -2.49 -6.48
CA PHE A 245 0.91 -1.68 -7.06
C PHE A 245 2.17 -2.51 -7.32
N PHE A 246 2.58 -2.60 -8.59
CA PHE A 246 3.85 -3.20 -9.00
C PHE A 246 4.85 -2.11 -9.34
N ASP A 247 5.81 -1.87 -8.45
CA ASP A 247 6.94 -0.97 -8.70
C ASP A 247 8.05 -1.71 -9.44
N GLU A 248 8.72 -1.02 -10.37
CA GLU A 248 9.76 -1.60 -11.24
C GLU A 248 9.27 -2.86 -11.99
N ILE A 249 8.09 -2.78 -12.61
CA ILE A 249 7.47 -3.91 -13.31
C ILE A 249 8.35 -4.50 -14.42
N ASP A 250 9.29 -3.71 -14.97
CA ASP A 250 10.29 -4.15 -15.95
C ASP A 250 11.26 -5.20 -15.40
N SER A 251 11.43 -5.30 -14.08
CA SER A 251 12.21 -6.39 -13.49
C SER A 251 11.43 -7.70 -13.41
N ILE A 252 10.09 -7.65 -13.36
CA ILE A 252 9.22 -8.84 -13.32
C ILE A 252 8.91 -9.30 -14.74
N VAL A 253 8.64 -8.35 -15.64
CA VAL A 253 8.22 -8.60 -17.02
C VAL A 253 9.15 -7.92 -18.02
N PRO A 254 10.39 -8.39 -18.13
CA PRO A 254 11.33 -7.88 -19.11
C PRO A 254 10.94 -8.32 -20.53
N ALA A 255 11.40 -7.57 -21.53
CA ALA A 255 11.24 -7.90 -22.94
C ALA A 255 11.85 -9.27 -23.26
N ARG A 256 11.17 -10.03 -24.12
CA ARG A 256 11.59 -11.40 -24.46
C ARG A 256 13.00 -11.41 -25.06
N GLY A 257 13.86 -12.28 -24.53
CA GLY A 257 15.23 -12.47 -25.00
C GLY A 257 16.30 -11.63 -24.32
N SER A 258 15.99 -10.90 -23.24
CA SER A 258 16.93 -9.98 -22.57
C SER A 258 17.79 -10.59 -21.45
N GLY A 259 18.00 -11.92 -21.37
CA GLY A 259 18.85 -12.53 -20.33
C GLY A 259 19.11 -14.03 -20.46
N SER A 260 20.16 -14.53 -19.78
CA SER A 260 20.62 -15.93 -19.79
C SER A 260 19.77 -16.89 -18.93
N ASP A 261 18.96 -16.38 -18.00
CA ASP A 261 17.99 -17.13 -17.17
C ASP A 261 16.55 -17.06 -17.75
N SER A 262 16.43 -17.09 -19.08
CA SER A 262 15.19 -16.83 -19.83
C SER A 262 14.02 -17.75 -19.45
N HIS A 263 14.27 -19.03 -19.14
CA HIS A 263 13.18 -19.98 -18.91
C HIS A 263 12.45 -19.80 -17.58
N VAL A 264 13.07 -19.23 -16.54
CA VAL A 264 12.39 -18.95 -15.26
C VAL A 264 11.57 -17.67 -15.39
N THR A 265 12.17 -16.63 -15.97
CA THR A 265 11.52 -15.33 -16.17
C THR A 265 10.33 -15.44 -17.13
N GLU A 266 10.44 -16.17 -18.25
CA GLU A 266 9.33 -16.40 -19.17
C GLU A 266 8.11 -17.06 -18.52
N ARG A 267 8.33 -17.98 -17.57
CA ARG A 267 7.23 -18.63 -16.85
C ARG A 267 6.54 -17.68 -15.87
N VAL A 268 7.31 -16.84 -15.17
CA VAL A 268 6.77 -15.78 -14.29
C VAL A 268 5.95 -14.78 -15.10
N VAL A 269 6.45 -14.34 -16.26
CA VAL A 269 5.71 -13.46 -17.18
C VAL A 269 4.40 -14.09 -17.63
N SER A 270 4.46 -15.34 -18.09
CA SER A 270 3.26 -16.07 -18.53
C SER A 270 2.23 -16.20 -17.41
N GLN A 271 2.68 -16.48 -16.19
CA GLN A 271 1.82 -16.56 -15.02
C GLN A 271 1.21 -15.20 -14.66
N PHE A 272 1.99 -14.12 -14.72
CA PHE A 272 1.51 -12.75 -14.46
C PHE A 272 0.43 -12.34 -15.46
N LEU A 273 0.65 -12.57 -16.76
CA LEU A 273 -0.33 -12.32 -17.81
C LEU A 273 -1.62 -13.13 -17.60
N THR A 274 -1.49 -14.40 -17.21
CA THR A 274 -2.64 -15.27 -16.92
C THR A 274 -3.47 -14.74 -15.74
N GLU A 275 -2.82 -14.28 -14.67
CA GLU A 275 -3.52 -13.68 -13.53
C GLU A 275 -4.16 -12.33 -13.87
N MET A 276 -3.50 -11.48 -14.67
CA MET A 276 -4.09 -10.24 -15.18
C MET A 276 -5.35 -10.52 -16.01
N ASP A 277 -5.27 -11.47 -16.94
CA ASP A 277 -6.39 -11.82 -17.80
C ASP A 277 -7.56 -12.41 -16.95
N GLY A 278 -7.25 -13.12 -15.86
CA GLY A 278 -8.23 -13.62 -14.90
C GLY A 278 -8.89 -12.56 -14.00
N LEU A 279 -8.24 -11.41 -13.80
CA LEU A 279 -8.84 -10.28 -13.06
C LEU A 279 -9.89 -9.51 -13.87
N MET A 280 -9.94 -9.68 -15.20
CA MET A 280 -10.96 -9.03 -16.03
C MET A 280 -12.39 -9.38 -15.63
N GLU A 281 -12.61 -10.54 -14.98
CA GLU A 281 -13.93 -10.98 -14.52
C GLU A 281 -14.33 -10.39 -13.16
N LEU A 282 -13.38 -9.87 -12.38
CA LEU A 282 -13.60 -9.42 -11.01
C LEU A 282 -13.72 -7.91 -10.94
N LYS A 283 -14.78 -7.41 -10.29
CA LYS A 283 -15.15 -6.00 -10.40
C LYS A 283 -14.34 -5.02 -9.53
N ASP A 284 -13.61 -5.53 -8.54
CA ASP A 284 -13.20 -4.70 -7.40
C ASP A 284 -11.68 -4.67 -7.16
N VAL A 285 -10.88 -5.18 -8.10
CA VAL A 285 -9.40 -5.11 -8.03
C VAL A 285 -8.88 -4.27 -9.20
N VAL A 286 -7.99 -3.33 -8.89
CA VAL A 286 -7.28 -2.50 -9.88
C VAL A 286 -5.78 -2.72 -9.75
N ILE A 287 -5.10 -2.86 -10.89
CA ILE A 287 -3.65 -3.03 -10.97
C ILE A 287 -3.04 -1.71 -11.43
N VAL A 288 -2.08 -1.21 -10.67
CA VAL A 288 -1.23 -0.09 -11.08
C VAL A 288 0.21 -0.60 -11.17
N ALA A 289 0.90 -0.35 -12.27
CA ALA A 289 2.30 -0.70 -12.40
C ALA A 289 3.12 0.55 -12.70
N ALA A 290 4.36 0.61 -12.24
CA ALA A 290 5.30 1.69 -12.53
C ALA A 290 6.58 1.14 -13.16
N THR A 291 7.07 1.84 -14.19
CA THR A 291 8.39 1.58 -14.77
C THR A 291 9.16 2.87 -15.06
N ASN A 292 10.48 2.80 -14.96
CA ASN A 292 11.39 3.84 -15.45
C ASN A 292 11.88 3.55 -16.88
N ARG A 293 11.66 2.32 -17.37
CA ARG A 293 12.20 1.78 -18.61
C ARG A 293 11.11 1.10 -19.43
N PRO A 294 10.18 1.88 -20.01
CA PRO A 294 9.11 1.32 -20.82
C PRO A 294 9.64 0.58 -22.07
N ASP A 295 10.85 0.91 -22.54
CA ASP A 295 11.58 0.21 -23.60
C ASP A 295 11.91 -1.26 -23.28
N LEU A 296 12.04 -1.58 -22.00
CA LEU A 296 12.36 -2.93 -21.54
C LEU A 296 11.12 -3.79 -21.24
N LEU A 297 9.90 -3.28 -21.41
CA LEU A 297 8.70 -4.05 -21.11
C LEU A 297 8.27 -4.95 -22.26
N ASP A 298 7.76 -6.15 -21.92
CA ASP A 298 7.09 -7.01 -22.89
C ASP A 298 5.82 -6.31 -23.42
N SER A 299 5.76 -6.06 -24.74
CA SER A 299 4.63 -5.38 -25.40
C SER A 299 3.30 -6.11 -25.26
N SER A 300 3.29 -7.38 -24.87
CA SER A 300 2.07 -8.11 -24.55
C SER A 300 1.33 -7.52 -23.35
N LEU A 301 2.01 -6.82 -22.43
CA LEU A 301 1.38 -6.09 -21.33
C LEU A 301 0.49 -4.92 -21.79
N LEU A 302 0.79 -4.35 -22.96
CA LEU A 302 0.10 -3.18 -23.52
C LEU A 302 -1.10 -3.57 -24.41
N ARG A 303 -1.40 -4.87 -24.51
CA ARG A 303 -2.56 -5.33 -25.28
C ARG A 303 -3.86 -4.97 -24.56
N PRO A 304 -4.93 -4.63 -25.30
CA PRO A 304 -6.24 -4.39 -24.71
C PRO A 304 -6.70 -5.54 -23.80
N GLY A 305 -7.26 -5.19 -22.65
CA GLY A 305 -7.64 -6.10 -21.55
C GLY A 305 -6.60 -6.22 -20.44
N ARG A 306 -5.43 -5.56 -20.57
CA ARG A 306 -4.33 -5.60 -19.58
C ARG A 306 -4.07 -4.19 -19.06
N PHE A 307 -2.96 -3.56 -19.48
CA PHE A 307 -2.72 -2.14 -19.19
C PHE A 307 -3.40 -1.27 -20.24
N ASP A 308 -4.71 -1.08 -20.05
CA ASP A 308 -5.56 -0.29 -20.95
C ASP A 308 -5.31 1.21 -20.82
N ARG A 309 -4.76 1.65 -19.67
CA ARG A 309 -4.47 3.05 -19.40
C ARG A 309 -2.97 3.25 -19.21
N LEU A 310 -2.37 4.03 -20.10
CA LEU A 310 -0.96 4.44 -20.00
C LEU A 310 -0.92 5.88 -19.51
N VAL A 311 -0.24 6.14 -18.40
CA VAL A 311 -0.11 7.48 -17.82
C VAL A 311 1.36 7.87 -17.81
N TYR A 312 1.67 8.91 -18.57
CA TYR A 312 3.01 9.47 -18.63
C TYR A 312 3.25 10.42 -17.45
N ILE A 313 4.36 10.22 -16.73
CA ILE A 313 4.81 11.12 -15.67
C ILE A 313 6.00 11.96 -16.21
N PRO A 314 5.78 13.24 -16.55
CA PRO A 314 6.83 14.12 -17.05
C PRO A 314 7.79 14.57 -15.95
N MET A 315 8.91 15.18 -16.35
CA MET A 315 9.71 16.01 -15.44
C MET A 315 8.89 17.20 -14.96
N PRO A 316 9.09 17.63 -13.70
CA PRO A 316 8.36 18.77 -13.17
C PRO A 316 8.77 20.05 -13.90
N ASP A 317 7.78 20.78 -14.40
CA ASP A 317 7.97 22.13 -14.93
C ASP A 317 8.23 23.12 -13.78
N LYS A 318 8.40 24.41 -14.10
CA LYS A 318 8.72 25.42 -13.10
C LYS A 318 7.64 25.54 -12.01
N GLU A 319 6.37 25.47 -12.38
CA GLU A 319 5.25 25.59 -11.45
C GLU A 319 5.15 24.34 -10.55
N ALA A 320 5.31 23.15 -11.13
CA ALA A 320 5.36 21.90 -10.40
C ALA A 320 6.55 21.86 -9.42
N ARG A 321 7.75 22.30 -9.85
CA ARG A 321 8.92 22.41 -8.95
C ARG A 321 8.64 23.35 -7.79
N GLN A 322 8.02 24.50 -8.04
CA GLN A 322 7.64 25.43 -6.97
C GLN A 322 6.70 24.76 -5.96
N LYS A 323 5.62 24.10 -6.41
CA LYS A 323 4.68 23.37 -5.53
C LYS A 323 5.39 22.27 -4.72
N ILE A 324 6.27 21.50 -5.36
CA ILE A 324 7.09 20.47 -4.70
C ILE A 324 7.97 21.10 -3.61
N LEU A 325 8.62 22.22 -3.92
CA LEU A 325 9.49 22.94 -2.97
C LEU A 325 8.70 23.53 -1.81
N GLU A 326 7.51 24.07 -2.03
CA GLU A 326 6.62 24.56 -0.98
C GLU A 326 6.31 23.45 0.06
N ILE A 327 6.03 22.24 -0.41
CA ILE A 327 5.77 21.07 0.44
C ILE A 327 7.01 20.68 1.26
N TYR A 328 8.21 20.72 0.67
CA TYR A 328 9.44 20.40 1.41
C TYR A 328 9.81 21.51 2.39
N LEU A 329 9.66 22.78 2.01
CA LEU A 329 9.94 23.93 2.87
C LEU A 329 9.00 23.98 4.07
N SER A 330 7.72 23.60 3.92
CA SER A 330 6.78 23.54 5.05
C SER A 330 7.13 22.46 6.08
N LYS A 331 7.95 21.47 5.72
CA LYS A 331 8.39 20.37 6.59
C LYS A 331 9.71 20.65 7.32
N MET A 332 10.32 21.83 7.12
CA MET A 332 11.59 22.21 7.75
C MET A 332 11.55 23.64 8.28
N PRO A 333 12.43 24.01 9.23
CA PRO A 333 12.53 25.38 9.74
C PRO A 333 13.22 26.30 8.72
N ALA A 334 12.62 26.46 7.54
CA ALA A 334 13.10 27.37 6.51
C ALA A 334 12.81 28.82 6.91
N TYR A 335 13.82 29.67 6.84
CA TYR A 335 13.73 31.09 7.19
C TYR A 335 14.23 31.94 6.04
N GLU A 336 13.38 32.89 5.61
CA GLU A 336 13.65 33.79 4.47
C GLU A 336 13.95 33.07 3.14
N VAL A 337 13.45 31.84 2.94
CA VAL A 337 13.65 31.08 1.69
C VAL A 337 12.40 31.12 0.82
N SER A 338 12.53 31.59 -0.42
CA SER A 338 11.44 31.58 -1.39
C SER A 338 11.45 30.31 -2.26
N ALA A 339 10.32 29.58 -2.29
CA ALA A 339 10.11 28.45 -3.19
C ALA A 339 10.23 28.85 -4.67
N GLN A 340 9.79 30.07 -5.01
CA GLN A 340 9.89 30.62 -6.36
C GLN A 340 11.34 30.76 -6.81
N TRP A 341 12.21 31.28 -5.93
CA TRP A 341 13.64 31.43 -6.20
C TRP A 341 14.31 30.07 -6.36
N LEU A 342 13.99 29.10 -5.50
CA LEU A 342 14.48 27.73 -5.64
C LEU A 342 14.05 27.10 -6.97
N ALA A 343 12.80 27.30 -7.40
CA ALA A 343 12.30 26.79 -8.68
C ALA A 343 13.01 27.38 -9.91
N ASP A 344 13.51 28.62 -9.80
CA ASP A 344 14.30 29.30 -10.83
C ASP A 344 15.70 28.70 -10.99
N ILE A 345 16.36 28.34 -9.88
CA ILE A 345 17.74 27.83 -9.91
C ILE A 345 17.83 26.31 -10.08
N THR A 346 16.70 25.58 -9.98
CA THR A 346 16.63 24.12 -10.05
C THR A 346 16.12 23.60 -11.40
N GLU A 347 16.51 24.23 -12.50
CA GLU A 347 16.12 23.79 -13.83
C GLU A 347 16.59 22.33 -14.09
N ASN A 348 15.69 21.50 -14.62
CA ASN A 348 15.90 20.06 -14.88
C ASN A 348 16.04 19.17 -13.64
N PHE A 349 15.76 19.67 -12.44
CA PHE A 349 15.69 18.83 -11.24
C PHE A 349 14.40 18.00 -11.27
N SER A 350 14.50 16.71 -10.94
CA SER A 350 13.36 15.85 -10.64
C SER A 350 12.87 16.07 -9.20
N GLY A 351 11.73 15.48 -8.84
CA GLY A 351 11.26 15.50 -7.46
C GLY A 351 12.29 14.95 -6.47
N ALA A 352 12.98 13.87 -6.82
CA ALA A 352 14.05 13.30 -6.02
C ALA A 352 15.29 14.22 -5.91
N ASP A 353 15.65 14.95 -6.96
CA ASP A 353 16.75 15.92 -6.88
C ASP A 353 16.39 17.10 -5.97
N LEU A 354 15.14 17.58 -6.03
CA LEU A 354 14.65 18.64 -5.15
C LEU A 354 14.64 18.19 -3.69
N GLU A 355 14.21 16.95 -3.42
CA GLU A 355 14.31 16.34 -2.10
C GLU A 355 15.76 16.30 -1.61
N MET A 356 16.69 15.86 -2.45
CA MET A 356 18.12 15.82 -2.12
C MET A 356 18.69 17.21 -1.82
N LEU A 357 18.30 18.23 -2.59
CA LEU A 357 18.72 19.62 -2.37
C LEU A 357 18.25 20.12 -1.00
N CYS A 358 16.95 19.94 -0.70
CA CYS A 358 16.35 20.27 0.57
C CYS A 358 17.02 19.54 1.74
N ARG A 359 17.33 18.24 1.57
CA ARG A 359 18.00 17.43 2.58
C ARG A 359 19.43 17.91 2.83
N GLU A 360 20.21 18.21 1.78
CA GLU A 360 21.58 18.70 1.95
C GLU A 360 21.60 20.09 2.60
N ALA A 361 20.70 21.00 2.22
CA ALA A 361 20.56 22.30 2.88
C ALA A 361 20.26 22.16 4.38
N GLY A 362 19.37 21.24 4.76
CA GLY A 362 19.11 20.91 6.16
C GLY A 362 20.33 20.32 6.88
N MET A 363 21.07 19.42 6.24
CA MET A 363 22.30 18.86 6.79
C MET A 363 23.40 19.90 6.98
N LEU A 364 23.54 20.86 6.07
CA LEU A 364 24.47 21.98 6.21
C LEU A 364 24.11 22.88 7.40
N ALA A 365 22.81 23.16 7.60
CA ALA A 365 22.34 23.89 8.77
C ALA A 365 22.62 23.13 10.09
N LEU A 366 22.45 21.81 10.09
CA LEU A 366 22.77 20.95 11.24
C LEU A 366 24.28 20.91 11.53
N ARG A 367 25.13 20.77 10.51
CA ARG A 367 26.60 20.71 10.66
C ARG A 367 27.19 21.98 11.29
N GLU A 368 26.54 23.13 11.11
CA GLU A 368 26.95 24.40 11.73
C GLU A 368 26.71 24.41 13.25
N HIS A 369 25.65 23.74 13.70
CA HIS A 369 25.21 23.76 15.10
C HIS A 369 25.69 22.53 15.89
N ILE A 370 25.88 21.39 15.23
CA ILE A 370 26.31 20.14 15.86
C ILE A 370 27.83 19.99 15.75
N ARG A 371 28.53 20.04 16.90
CA ARG A 371 29.98 19.83 16.98
C ARG A 371 30.31 18.41 17.46
N PRO A 372 31.43 17.81 17.00
CA PRO A 372 31.88 16.52 17.54
C PRO A 372 32.07 16.57 19.06
N GLY A 373 31.41 15.68 19.80
CA GLY A 373 31.47 15.59 21.26
C GLY A 373 30.46 16.45 22.04
N MET A 374 29.58 17.19 21.34
CA MET A 374 28.50 17.98 21.95
C MET A 374 27.44 17.06 22.59
N LYS A 375 26.97 17.40 23.79
CA LYS A 375 25.88 16.69 24.46
C LYS A 375 24.51 17.16 23.96
N ARG A 376 23.48 16.32 24.09
CA ARG A 376 22.12 16.63 23.60
C ARG A 376 21.54 17.89 24.24
N GLU A 377 21.88 18.15 25.50
CA GLU A 377 21.38 19.29 26.27
C GLU A 377 21.99 20.63 25.84
N GLU A 378 23.10 20.60 25.09
CA GLU A 378 23.80 21.79 24.58
C GLU A 378 23.24 22.27 23.23
N LEU A 379 22.41 21.45 22.56
CA LEU A 379 21.84 21.76 21.26
C LEU A 379 20.58 22.62 21.41
N ILE A 380 20.63 23.86 20.90
CA ILE A 380 19.48 24.76 20.86
C ILE A 380 18.75 24.57 19.53
N VAL A 381 17.73 23.72 19.54
CA VAL A 381 16.97 23.34 18.33
C VAL A 381 16.36 24.55 17.63
N ASP A 382 15.81 25.50 18.39
CA ASP A 382 15.15 26.71 17.85
C ASP A 382 16.08 27.64 17.06
N LYS A 383 17.41 27.47 17.18
CA LYS A 383 18.39 28.24 16.41
C LYS A 383 18.74 27.61 15.06
N ILE A 384 18.32 26.38 14.82
CA ILE A 384 18.65 25.64 13.60
C ILE A 384 17.67 26.08 12.51
N LEU A 385 18.03 27.12 11.78
CA LEU A 385 17.27 27.65 10.66
C LEU A 385 17.95 27.31 9.34
N VAL A 386 17.15 26.89 8.36
CA VAL A 386 17.61 26.65 6.99
C VAL A 386 17.40 27.94 6.20
N THR A 387 18.49 28.61 5.83
CA THR A 387 18.49 29.90 5.14
C THR A 387 18.85 29.75 3.67
N GLU A 388 18.60 30.78 2.86
CA GLU A 388 18.93 30.78 1.42
C GLU A 388 20.42 30.46 1.16
N LYS A 389 21.31 30.93 2.05
CA LYS A 389 22.74 30.62 1.99
C LYS A 389 23.01 29.11 1.99
N ARG A 390 22.26 28.34 2.78
CA ARG A 390 22.43 26.88 2.85
C ARG A 390 21.94 26.19 1.59
N PHE A 391 20.91 26.72 0.96
CA PHE A 391 20.46 26.25 -0.36
C PHE A 391 21.46 26.60 -1.47
N GLN A 392 22.09 27.77 -1.42
CA GLN A 392 23.17 28.13 -2.35
C GLN A 392 24.35 27.18 -2.21
N GLU A 393 24.84 26.96 -0.99
CA GLU A 393 25.93 25.99 -0.72
C GLU A 393 25.53 24.57 -1.18
N ALA A 394 24.31 24.12 -0.88
CA ALA A 394 23.81 22.81 -1.32
C ALA A 394 23.76 22.69 -2.85
N SER A 395 23.42 23.76 -3.58
CA SER A 395 23.37 23.77 -5.04
C SER A 395 24.73 23.62 -5.72
N GLU A 396 25.83 23.87 -5.00
CA GLU A 396 27.19 23.62 -5.52
C GLU A 396 27.50 22.11 -5.58
N TYR A 397 26.93 21.34 -4.65
CA TYR A 397 27.15 19.89 -4.52
C TYR A 397 26.07 19.07 -5.23
N ILE A 398 24.81 19.51 -5.19
CA ILE A 398 23.68 18.80 -5.77
C ILE A 398 23.43 19.31 -7.19
N ARG A 399 23.63 18.41 -8.16
CA ARG A 399 23.34 18.65 -9.57
C ARG A 399 22.19 17.75 -10.03
N PRO A 400 21.46 18.10 -11.10
CA PRO A 400 20.46 17.21 -11.68
C PRO A 400 21.06 15.84 -11.97
N HIS A 401 20.46 14.76 -11.48
CA HIS A 401 20.95 13.41 -11.76
C HIS A 401 20.87 13.06 -13.26
N LEU A 402 19.96 13.69 -14.00
CA LEU A 402 19.83 13.52 -15.46
C LEU A 402 20.54 14.65 -16.20
N SER A 403 21.52 14.28 -17.02
CA SER A 403 22.14 15.21 -17.97
C SER A 403 21.16 15.59 -19.09
N LYS A 404 21.39 16.73 -19.75
CA LYS A 404 20.58 17.17 -20.89
C LYS A 404 20.55 16.13 -22.02
N ASP A 405 21.66 15.44 -22.26
CA ASP A 405 21.74 14.38 -23.27
C ASP A 405 20.92 13.14 -22.87
N MET A 406 20.96 12.75 -21.59
CA MET A 406 20.12 11.66 -21.07
C MET A 406 18.64 12.01 -21.19
N LEU A 407 18.25 13.25 -20.84
CA LEU A 407 16.86 13.72 -20.98
C LEU A 407 16.38 13.65 -22.43
N GLN A 408 17.21 14.03 -23.40
CA GLN A 408 16.87 13.89 -24.82
C GLN A 408 16.71 12.43 -25.23
N GLY A 409 17.61 11.55 -24.79
CA GLY A 409 17.52 10.11 -25.03
C GLY A 409 16.22 9.50 -24.49
N TYR A 410 15.87 9.83 -23.24
CA TYR A 410 14.61 9.39 -22.63
C TYR A 410 13.39 9.99 -23.31
N THR A 411 13.41 11.27 -23.68
CA THR A 411 12.30 11.90 -24.40
C THR A 411 12.06 11.20 -25.75
N LYS A 412 13.14 10.81 -26.44
CA LYS A 412 13.04 10.03 -27.67
C LYS A 412 12.45 8.64 -27.41
N MET A 413 12.95 7.92 -26.40
CA MET A 413 12.42 6.61 -25.99
C MET A 413 10.93 6.68 -25.63
N ILE A 414 10.52 7.69 -24.87
CA ILE A 414 9.11 7.90 -24.48
C ILE A 414 8.23 8.15 -25.71
N ARG A 415 8.70 8.97 -26.67
CA ARG A 415 7.98 9.19 -27.93
C ARG A 415 7.84 7.91 -28.74
N GLU A 416 8.89 7.10 -28.81
CA GLU A 416 8.85 5.80 -29.49
C GLU A 416 7.90 4.80 -28.81
N PHE A 417 7.72 4.90 -27.49
CA PHE A 417 6.78 4.07 -26.74
C PHE A 417 5.32 4.50 -26.86
N GLN A 418 5.07 5.80 -27.12
CA GLN A 418 3.73 6.35 -27.32
C GLN A 418 3.16 6.13 -28.73
N VAL A 419 4.02 5.77 -29.69
CA VAL A 419 3.69 5.47 -31.10
C VAL A 419 3.47 3.98 -31.25
#